data_AF-A0AAW3ESJ5-F1
#
_entry.id   AF-A0AAW3ESJ5-F1
#
_cell.length_a   1.000
_cell.length_b   1.000
_cell.length_c   1.000
_cell.angle_alpha   90.00
_cell.angle_beta   90.00
_cell.angle_gamma   90.00
#
_symmetry.space_group_name_H-M   'P 1'
#
loop_
_entity.id
_entity.type
_entity.pdbx_description
1 polymer ?
#
loop_
_entity_poly.entity_id
_entity_poly.type
_entity_poly.pdbx_seq_one_letter_code
_entity_poly.pdbx_strand_id
1 'polypeptide(L)'
;MKHQIFGRKVGTDEPMIVLMTGLGTSTGGRQDVDPGKLETFSLASTRRAVAALRERGIEGYVLFENDPTRYAFTPEADFVYPAARH
;
A
#
# COMPACT_ATOMS: atom_id res chain seq x y z
N MET A 1 3.06 -4.78 8.94
CA MET A 1 2.34 -5.73 8.06
C MET A 1 3.01 -5.78 6.70
N LYS A 2 3.00 -6.93 6.02
CA LYS A 2 3.43 -6.96 4.62
C LYS A 2 2.35 -6.35 3.72
N HIS A 3 2.75 -5.51 2.78
CA HIS A 3 1.87 -4.92 1.79
C HIS A 3 2.52 -4.92 0.42
N GLN A 4 1.72 -5.10 -0.61
CA GLN A 4 2.15 -5.03 -2.00
C GLN A 4 1.37 -3.93 -2.69
N ILE A 5 2.09 -3.01 -3.30
CA ILE A 5 1.54 -1.93 -4.11
C ILE A 5 1.69 -2.35 -5.56
N PHE A 6 0.56 -2.61 -6.19
CA PHE A 6 0.46 -2.83 -7.61
C PHE A 6 0.14 -1.52 -8.29
N GLY A 7 0.82 -1.21 -9.38
CA GLY A 7 0.49 -0.04 -10.16
C GLY A 7 0.94 -0.14 -11.59
N ARG A 8 0.35 0.73 -12.40
CA ARG A 8 0.67 0.95 -13.80
C ARG A 8 0.54 2.43 -14.11
N LYS A 9 1.20 2.89 -15.17
CA LYS A 9 1.04 4.26 -15.59
C LYS A 9 -0.36 4.47 -16.18
N VAL A 10 -0.99 5.59 -15.81
CA VAL A 10 -2.35 5.94 -16.27
C VAL A 10 -2.36 6.04 -17.79
N GLY A 11 -3.36 5.43 -18.44
CA GLY A 11 -3.50 5.45 -19.90
C GLY A 11 -2.53 4.54 -20.67
N THR A 12 -1.81 3.66 -19.98
CA THR A 12 -0.96 2.63 -20.61
C THR A 12 -1.63 1.27 -20.52
N ASP A 13 -1.60 0.49 -21.59
CA ASP A 13 -2.03 -0.92 -21.62
C ASP A 13 -0.99 -1.85 -20.95
N GLU A 14 -0.17 -1.29 -20.05
CA GLU A 14 0.79 -2.08 -19.32
C GLU A 14 0.06 -2.91 -18.24
N PRO A 15 0.46 -4.18 -18.05
CA PRO A 15 -0.06 -4.99 -16.96
C PRO A 15 0.32 -4.34 -15.61
N MET A 16 -0.56 -4.45 -14.62
CA MET A 16 -0.25 -4.03 -13.25
C MET A 16 0.93 -4.83 -12.71
N ILE A 17 2.03 -4.13 -12.45
CA ILE A 17 3.24 -4.71 -11.88
C ILE A 17 3.35 -4.35 -10.40
N VAL A 18 4.05 -5.18 -9.63
CA VAL A 18 4.40 -4.85 -8.25
C VAL A 18 5.45 -3.75 -8.29
N LEU A 19 5.05 -2.55 -7.85
CA LEU A 19 5.94 -1.38 -7.81
C LEU A 19 6.70 -1.31 -6.49
N MET A 20 6.03 -1.61 -5.39
CA MET A 20 6.64 -1.61 -4.07
C MET A 20 6.09 -2.75 -3.24
N THR A 21 7.01 -3.47 -2.59
CA THR A 21 6.67 -4.47 -1.59
C THR A 21 7.16 -3.95 -0.25
N GLY A 22 6.23 -3.55 0.61
CA GLY A 22 6.53 -3.34 2.01
C GLY A 22 6.73 -4.71 2.66
N LEU A 23 7.96 -5.19 2.68
CA LEU A 23 8.36 -6.25 3.61
C LEU A 23 8.22 -5.63 4.99
N GLY A 24 7.11 -5.93 5.68
CA GLY A 24 6.88 -5.45 7.04
C GLY A 24 8.18 -5.59 7.83
N THR A 25 8.59 -4.51 8.50
CA THR A 25 9.92 -4.34 9.10
C THR A 25 10.47 -5.67 9.58
N SER A 26 11.46 -6.23 8.86
CA SER A 26 12.21 -7.39 9.31
C SER A 26 12.99 -6.97 10.54
N THR A 27 12.34 -6.95 11.71
CA THR A 27 13.01 -6.95 12.99
C THR A 27 13.58 -8.35 13.16
N GLY A 28 14.77 -8.56 12.58
CA GLY A 28 15.64 -9.63 13.03
C GLY A 28 15.88 -9.42 14.52
N GLY A 29 15.16 -10.15 15.35
CA GLY A 29 15.20 -10.02 16.80
C GLY A 29 13.93 -9.38 17.36
N ARG A 30 13.03 -10.25 17.86
CA ARG A 30 12.34 -10.12 19.15
C ARG A 30 12.16 -8.68 19.64
N GLN A 31 11.30 -7.91 18.99
CA GLN A 31 10.82 -6.65 19.53
C GLN A 31 9.30 -6.74 19.62
N ASP A 32 8.81 -6.61 20.85
CA ASP A 32 7.41 -6.51 21.22
C ASP A 32 6.87 -5.16 20.71
N VAL A 33 6.74 -5.05 19.39
CA VAL A 33 6.18 -3.86 18.75
C VAL A 33 4.68 -4.01 18.70
N ASP A 34 3.99 -3.10 19.39
CA ASP A 34 2.52 -2.98 19.38
C ASP A 34 2.00 -3.18 17.94
N PRO A 35 1.22 -4.25 17.67
CA PRO A 35 0.75 -4.53 16.32
C PRO A 35 -0.04 -3.36 15.72
N GLY A 36 -0.75 -2.58 16.54
CA GLY A 36 -1.47 -1.37 16.10
C GLY A 36 -0.57 -0.20 15.68
N LYS A 37 0.61 -0.03 16.29
CA LYS A 37 1.58 1.01 15.89
C LYS A 37 2.30 0.64 14.60
N LEU A 38 2.65 -0.63 14.46
CA LEU A 38 3.22 -1.19 13.23
C LEU A 38 2.27 -1.04 12.04
N GLU A 39 0.97 -1.26 12.24
CA GLU A 39 -0.05 -1.01 11.22
C GLU A 39 -0.09 0.45 10.81
N THR A 40 -0.17 1.36 11.79
CA THR A 40 -0.23 2.81 11.52
C THR A 40 0.98 3.28 10.74
N PHE A 41 2.19 2.83 11.11
CA PHE A 41 3.43 3.19 10.43
C PHE A 41 3.54 2.58 9.02
N SER A 42 3.12 1.31 8.88
CA SER A 42 3.04 0.65 7.57
C SER A 42 2.09 1.42 6.66
N LEU A 43 0.90 1.76 7.15
CA LEU A 43 -0.12 2.48 6.41
C LEU A 43 0.34 3.89 6.01
N ALA A 44 0.93 4.65 6.93
CA ALA A 44 1.49 5.97 6.63
C ALA A 44 2.57 5.89 5.55
N SER A 45 3.42 4.86 5.61
CA SER A 45 4.46 4.60 4.61
C SER A 45 3.84 4.22 3.26
N THR A 46 2.81 3.37 3.24
CA THR A 46 2.05 3.02 2.03
C THR A 46 1.37 4.24 1.42
N ARG A 47 0.71 5.09 2.22
CA ARG A 47 0.10 6.36 1.75
C ARG A 47 1.14 7.28 1.13
N ARG A 48 2.32 7.39 1.75
CA ARG A 48 3.41 8.20 1.18
C ARG A 48 3.93 7.63 -0.14
N ALA A 49 4.06 6.30 -0.24
CA ALA A 49 4.42 5.64 -1.49
C ALA A 49 3.36 5.87 -2.57
N VAL A 50 2.07 5.68 -2.24
CA VAL A 50 0.96 5.94 -3.16
C VAL A 50 0.94 7.40 -3.58
N ALA A 51 1.10 8.36 -2.68
CA ALA A 51 1.19 9.78 -3.05
C ALA A 51 2.30 10.04 -4.09
N ALA A 52 3.50 9.50 -3.88
CA ALA A 52 4.59 9.64 -4.85
C ALA A 52 4.31 8.94 -6.19
N LEU A 53 3.58 7.82 -6.19
CA LEU A 53 3.11 7.15 -7.41
C LEU A 53 2.05 7.98 -8.13
N ARG A 54 1.11 8.56 -7.39
CA ARG A 54 0.05 9.44 -7.91
C ARG A 54 0.62 10.70 -8.56
N GLU A 55 1.62 11.33 -7.94
CA GLU A 55 2.37 12.45 -8.52
C GLU A 55 3.07 12.08 -9.85
N ARG A 56 3.38 10.80 -10.05
CA ARG A 56 3.95 10.26 -11.29
C ARG A 56 2.89 9.84 -12.31
N GLY A 57 1.61 10.04 -12.03
CA GLY A 57 0.51 9.62 -12.90
C GLY A 57 0.32 8.09 -12.93
N ILE A 58 0.56 7.42 -11.80
CA ILE A 58 0.40 5.97 -11.67
C ILE A 58 -0.93 5.67 -10.98
N GLU A 59 -1.71 4.77 -11.57
CA GLU A 59 -2.93 4.18 -11.01
C GLU A 59 -2.66 2.75 -10.55
N GLY A 60 -3.35 2.28 -9.52
CA GLY A 60 -2.99 1.01 -8.91
C GLY A 60 -3.94 0.53 -7.82
N TYR A 61 -3.53 -0.53 -7.13
CA TYR A 61 -4.16 -0.94 -5.89
C TYR A 61 -3.13 -1.45 -4.89
N VAL A 62 -3.43 -1.26 -3.61
CA VAL A 62 -2.67 -1.83 -2.50
C VAL A 62 -3.37 -3.11 -2.04
N LEU A 63 -2.57 -4.14 -1.78
CA LEU A 63 -3.01 -5.41 -1.21
C LEU A 63 -2.21 -5.69 0.06
N PHE A 64 -2.92 -5.97 1.16
CA PHE A 64 -2.30 -6.26 2.45
C PHE A 64 -2.29 -7.78 2.69
N GLU A 65 -1.25 -8.32 3.33
CA GLU A 65 -1.14 -9.77 3.56
C GLU A 65 -2.27 -10.32 4.46
N ASN A 66 -2.76 -9.52 5.40
CA ASN A 66 -3.85 -9.91 6.30
C ASN A 66 -5.25 -9.56 5.77
N ASP A 67 -5.34 -8.88 4.62
CA ASP A 67 -6.61 -8.41 4.08
C ASP A 67 -6.64 -8.61 2.55
N PRO A 68 -7.49 -9.51 2.03
CA PRO A 68 -7.61 -9.74 0.60
C PRO A 68 -8.27 -8.56 -0.15
N THR A 69 -8.74 -7.54 0.58
CA THR A 69 -9.32 -6.34 0.00
C THR A 69 -8.28 -5.58 -0.83
N ARG A 70 -8.65 -5.29 -2.09
CA ARG A 70 -7.83 -4.50 -3.01
C ARG A 70 -8.20 -3.03 -2.85
N TYR A 71 -7.30 -2.26 -2.27
CA TYR A 71 -7.49 -0.84 -2.08
C TYR A 71 -6.99 -0.06 -3.28
N ALA A 72 -7.89 0.19 -4.24
CA ALA A 72 -7.57 0.94 -5.44
C ALA A 72 -7.22 2.40 -5.12
N PHE A 73 -6.23 2.94 -5.83
CA PHE A 73 -5.88 4.35 -5.87
C PHE A 73 -5.72 4.80 -7.31
N THR A 74 -6.00 6.06 -7.56
CA THR A 74 -5.79 6.73 -8.85
C THR A 74 -4.91 7.94 -8.63
N PRO A 75 -4.27 8.51 -9.66
CA PRO A 75 -3.59 9.79 -9.52
C PRO A 75 -4.49 10.86 -8.87
N GLU A 76 -5.79 10.81 -9.09
CA GLU A 76 -6.77 11.76 -8.54
C GLU A 76 -7.25 11.43 -7.12
N ALA A 77 -7.28 10.14 -6.74
CA ALA A 77 -7.81 9.68 -5.45
C ALA A 77 -6.86 8.74 -4.70
N ASP A 78 -6.65 9.00 -3.42
CA ASP A 78 -5.89 8.08 -2.56
C ASP A 78 -6.71 6.83 -2.22
N PHE A 79 -6.04 5.79 -1.73
CA PHE A 79 -6.74 4.60 -1.28
C PHE A 79 -7.32 4.81 0.13
N VAL A 80 -8.50 4.23 0.39
CA VAL A 80 -9.21 4.40 1.67
C VAL A 80 -9.00 3.16 2.55
N TYR A 81 -8.13 3.27 3.56
CA TYR A 81 -7.94 2.25 4.61
C TYR A 81 -8.13 2.83 6.03
N PRO A 82 -8.73 2.08 6.96
CA PRO A 82 -9.48 0.84 6.71
C PRO A 82 -10.73 1.15 5.85
N ALA A 83 -11.15 0.23 4.98
CA ALA A 83 -12.48 0.32 4.39
C ALA A 83 -13.44 0.41 5.56
N ALA A 84 -14.19 1.51 5.68
CA ALA A 84 -15.07 1.74 6.81
C ALA A 84 -15.96 0.50 6.98
N ARG A 85 -15.66 -0.33 7.99
CA ARG A 85 -16.46 -1.50 8.34
C ARG A 85 -17.77 -0.91 8.85
N HIS A 86 -18.82 -1.08 8.05
CA HIS A 86 -20.16 -0.61 8.33
C HIS A 86 -20.89 -1.54 9.30
#